data_AF-A0A4R2HXG8-F1
#
_entry.id   AF-A0A4R2HXG8-F1
#
_cell.length_a   1.000
_cell.length_b   1.000
_cell.length_c   1.000
_cell.angle_alpha   90.00
_cell.angle_beta   90.00
_cell.angle_gamma   90.00
#
_symmetry.space_group_name_H-M   'P 1'
#
loop_
_entity.id
_entity.type
_entity.pdbx_description
1 polymer ?
#
loop_
_entity_poly.entity_id
_entity_poly.type
_entity_poly.pdbx_seq_one_letter_code
_entity_poly.pdbx_strand_id
1 'polypeptide(L)' 'MGMWTTTAQRLPGEDEAVQFMIDARCVPLRGCYRRGEFATRWWRYPAWSVERWSVIERDAAVAHAPSAHAFDERAAAVV' A
#
# COMPACT_ATOMS: atom_id res chain seq x y z
N MET A 1 1.11 -17.80 9.47
CA MET A 1 0.32 -16.57 9.74
C MET A 1 1.31 -15.45 9.97
N GLY A 2 1.37 -14.45 9.09
CA GLY A 2 2.28 -13.30 9.26
C GLY A 2 1.94 -12.52 10.53
N MET A 3 2.96 -12.10 11.28
CA MET A 3 2.79 -11.31 12.49
C MET A 3 2.34 -9.90 12.10
N TRP A 4 1.19 -9.46 12.59
CA TRP A 4 0.71 -8.10 12.40
C TRP A 4 1.41 -7.17 13.40
N THR A 5 1.92 -6.05 12.90
CA THR A 5 2.61 -5.01 13.67
C THR A 5 1.78 -3.73 13.62
N THR A 6 1.64 -3.04 14.75
CA THR A 6 0.94 -1.75 14.77
C THR A 6 1.84 -0.65 14.25
N THR A 7 1.28 0.32 13.53
CA THR A 7 2.05 1.49 13.03
C THR A 7 2.63 2.33 14.16
N ALA A 8 1.98 2.34 15.33
CA ALA A 8 2.47 2.98 16.55
C ALA A 8 3.74 2.33 17.13
N GLN A 9 3.92 1.02 16.92
CA GLN A 9 5.13 0.31 17.37
C GLN A 9 6.28 0.50 16.39
N ARG A 10 6.00 0.34 15.10
CA ARG A 10 7.02 0.35 14.05
C ARG A 10 6.38 0.58 12.69
N LEU A 11 7.13 1.25 11.81
CA LEU A 11 6.80 1.39 10.40
C LEU A 11 7.57 0.35 9.56
N PRO A 12 7.01 -0.10 8.43
CA PRO A 12 7.71 -0.99 7.50
C PRO A 12 8.99 -0.35 6.96
N GLY A 13 9.87 -1.18 6.41
CA GLY A 13 10.97 -0.70 5.59
C GLY A 13 10.46 0.03 4.34
N GLU A 14 11.22 1.00 3.83
CA GLU A 14 10.92 1.64 2.56
C GLU A 14 10.89 0.61 1.42
N ASP A 15 9.90 0.74 0.54
CA ASP A 15 9.59 -0.16 -0.57
C ASP A 15 9.25 -1.62 -0.18
N GLU A 16 8.97 -1.89 1.10
CA GLU A 16 8.48 -3.20 1.52
C GLU A 16 7.05 -3.44 1.03
N ALA A 17 6.83 -4.64 0.51
CA ALA A 17 5.51 -5.14 0.19
C ALA A 17 4.78 -5.50 1.48
N VAL A 18 3.63 -4.87 1.70
CA VAL A 18 2.87 -4.99 2.95
C VAL A 18 1.39 -5.18 2.68
N GLN A 19 0.74 -5.89 3.59
CA GLN A 19 -0.70 -5.80 3.77
C GLN A 19 -1.01 -4.97 5.02
N PHE A 20 -2.06 -4.16 4.98
CA PHE A 20 -2.36 -3.19 6.03
C PHE A 20 -3.86 -2.93 6.19
N MET A 21 -4.26 -2.49 7.38
CA MET A 21 -5.64 -2.17 7.74
C MET A 21 -5.78 -0.68 8.08
N ILE A 22 -6.75 -0.02 7.45
CA ILE A 22 -7.06 1.41 7.62
C ILE A 22 -8.17 1.66 8.65
N ASP A 23 -9.03 0.67 8.92
CA ASP A 23 -10.13 0.78 9.89
C ASP A 23 -10.58 -0.60 10.41
N ALA A 24 -11.58 -0.59 11.30
CA ALA A 24 -12.20 -1.77 11.90
C ALA A 24 -13.01 -2.64 10.91
N ARG A 25 -13.07 -2.32 9.60
CA ARG A 25 -13.80 -3.13 8.60
C ARG A 25 -13.09 -4.42 8.26
N CYS A 26 -11.95 -4.73 8.90
CA CYS A 26 -11.26 -6.02 8.84
C CYS A 26 -10.82 -6.48 7.45
N VAL A 27 -10.87 -5.62 6.41
CA VAL A 27 -10.38 -5.96 5.07
C VAL A 27 -8.93 -5.50 4.95
N PRO A 28 -7.96 -6.43 4.83
CA PRO A 28 -6.58 -6.08 4.63
C PRO A 28 -6.35 -5.59 3.19
N LEU A 29 -5.86 -4.37 3.05
CA LEU A 29 -5.38 -3.82 1.79
C LEU A 29 -3.96 -4.31 1.54
N ARG A 30 -3.56 -4.41 0.27
CA ARG A 30 -2.20 -4.78 -0.13
C ARG A 30 -1.56 -3.64 -0.91
N GLY A 31 -0.26 -3.45 -0.69
CA GLY A 31 0.48 -2.35 -1.27
C GLY A 31 1.94 -2.35 -0.87
N CYS A 32 2.56 -1.19 -0.94
CA CYS A 32 3.90 -0.95 -0.45
C CYS A 32 3.95 0.25 0.49
N TYR A 33 4.95 0.28 1.36
CA TYR A 33 5.23 1.43 2.19
C TYR A 33 6.35 2.27 1.57
N ARG A 34 6.10 3.57 1.33
CA ARG A 34 7.10 4.48 0.75
C ARG A 34 6.85 5.91 1.20
N ARG A 35 7.92 6.64 1.50
CA ARG A 35 7.88 8.08 1.85
C ARG A 35 6.90 8.40 2.99
N GLY A 36 6.75 7.52 3.98
CA GLY A 36 5.80 7.74 5.08
C GLY A 36 4.35 7.34 4.80
N GLU A 37 4.07 6.74 3.64
CA GLU A 37 2.72 6.40 3.20
C GLU A 37 2.58 4.92 2.84
N PHE A 38 1.45 4.32 3.18
CA PHE A 38 1.02 3.03 2.67
C PHE A 38 0.28 3.25 1.34
N ALA A 39 0.89 2.81 0.25
CA ALA A 39 0.39 2.98 -1.10
C ALA A 39 -0.20 1.66 -1.63
N THR A 40 -1.49 1.68 -1.96
CA THR A 40 -2.13 0.65 -2.79
C THR A 40 -2.06 1.04 -4.27
N ARG A 41 -2.68 0.22 -5.11
CA ARG A 41 -2.94 0.53 -6.52
C ARG A 41 -3.71 1.83 -6.75
N TRP A 42 -4.70 2.10 -5.91
CA TRP A 42 -5.71 3.14 -6.18
C TRP A 42 -5.59 4.33 -5.24
N TRP A 43 -5.06 4.11 -4.05
CA TRP A 43 -5.07 5.06 -2.94
C TRP A 43 -3.77 5.04 -2.16
N ARG A 44 -3.44 6.18 -1.56
CA ARG A 44 -2.36 6.32 -0.59
C ARG A 44 -2.95 6.69 0.76
N TYR A 45 -2.38 6.09 1.80
CA TYR A 45 -2.82 6.25 3.16
C TYR A 45 -1.62 6.71 4.00
N PRO A 46 -1.73 7.84 4.71
CA PRO A 46 -0.67 8.24 5.61
C PRO A 46 -0.50 7.22 6.74
N ALA A 47 0.72 7.04 7.25
CA ALA A 47 1.01 6.03 8.27
C ALA A 47 0.11 6.10 9.52
N TRP A 48 -0.30 7.31 9.92
CA TRP A 48 -1.19 7.53 11.07
C TRP A 48 -2.65 7.07 10.84
N SER A 49 -3.05 6.84 9.58
CA SER A 49 -4.38 6.31 9.23
C SER A 49 -4.43 4.79 9.15
N VAL A 50 -3.27 4.13 9.21
CA VAL A 50 -3.15 2.66 9.18
C VAL A 50 -2.99 2.18 10.62
N GLU A 51 -3.80 1.21 11.04
CA GLU A 51 -3.76 0.66 12.40
C GLU A 51 -2.64 -0.38 12.53
N ARG A 52 -2.60 -1.33 11.59
CA ARG A 52 -1.70 -2.47 11.62
C ARG A 52 -1.34 -2.96 10.23
N TRP A 53 -0.16 -3.53 10.11
CA TRP A 53 0.43 -4.00 8.87
C TRP A 53 1.20 -5.31 9.06
N SER A 54 1.50 -6.01 7.98
CA SER A 54 2.35 -7.20 7.97
C SER A 54 3.10 -7.28 6.64
N VAL A 55 4.36 -7.69 6.68
CA VAL A 55 5.14 -7.93 5.45
C VAL A 55 4.55 -9.10 4.70
N ILE A 56 4.44 -8.94 3.39
CA ILE A 56 4.03 -10.01 2.47
C ILE A 56 5.07 -10.19 1.39
N GLU A 57 5.08 -11.37 0.78
CA GLU A 57 5.92 -11.59 -0.40
C GLU A 57 5.52 -10.61 -1.50
N ARG A 58 6.53 -10.06 -2.18
CA ARG A 58 6.34 -9.03 -3.20
C ARG A 58 5.42 -9.51 -4.33
N ASP A 59 5.46 -10.80 -4.67
CA ASP A 59 4.58 -11.42 -5.65
C ASP A 59 3.09 -11.36 -5.22
N ALA A 60 2.82 -11.56 -3.92
CA ALA A 60 1.48 -11.48 -3.35
C ALA A 60 0.91 -10.05 -3.27
N ALA A 61 1.79 -9.03 -3.31
CA ALA A 61 1.42 -7.62 -3.41
C ALA A 61 1.10 -7.20 -4.85
N VAL A 62 1.83 -7.74 -5.83
CA VAL A 62 1.69 -7.40 -7.27
C VAL A 62 0.40 -7.93 -7.87
N ALA A 63 -0.16 -9.02 -7.36
CA ALA A 63 -1.48 -9.53 -7.78
C ALA A 63 -2.60 -8.46 -7.75
N HIS A 64 -2.42 -7.38 -6.97
CA HIS A 64 -3.34 -6.25 -6.94
C HIS A 64 -2.70 -4.87 -7.21
N ALA A 65 -1.38 -4.79 -7.42
CA ALA A 65 -0.73 -3.55 -7.86
C ALA A 65 -0.94 -3.35 -9.37
N PRO A 66 -1.17 -2.12 -9.87
CA PRO A 66 -1.09 -1.90 -11.30
C PRO A 66 0.39 -2.07 -11.66
N SER A 67 0.66 -2.82 -12.71
CA SER A 67 1.94 -2.76 -13.39
C SER A 67 2.32 -1.30 -13.56
N ALA A 68 3.50 -0.91 -13.09
CA ALA A 68 4.06 0.43 -13.26
C ALA A 68 4.46 0.65 -14.74
N HIS A 69 3.46 0.60 -15.63
CA HIS A 69 3.61 0.88 -17.05
C HIS A 69 2.24 1.29 -17.63
N ALA A 70 2.02 2.61 -17.66
CA ALA A 70 1.15 3.37 -18.56
C ALA A 70 0.66 4.65 -17.85
N PHE A 71 1.59 5.56 -17.58
CA PHE A 71 1.25 6.98 -17.62
C PHE A 71 1.98 7.52 -18.86
N ASP A 72 1.37 7.28 -20.03
CA ASP A 72 1.80 7.82 -21.31
C ASP A 72 0.62 8.62 -21.88
N GLU A 73 0.72 9.94 -21.65
CA GLU A 73 0.31 11.05 -22.51
C GLU A 73 -0.85 10.86 -23.51
N ARG A 74 -2.13 10.94 -23.09
CA ARG A 74 -3.23 11.54 -23.91
C ARG A 74 -4.44 11.94 -23.07
N ALA A 75 -4.37 13.07 -22.39
CA ALA A 75 -5.56 13.80 -21.92
C ALA A 75 -5.28 15.31 -21.81
N ALA A 76 -4.73 15.89 -22.88
CA ALA A 76 -4.79 17.33 -23.13
C ALA A 76 -5.32 17.53 -24.55
N ALA A 77 -6.63 17.41 -24.69
CA ALA A 77 -7.35 17.94 -25.84
C ALA A 77 -8.72 18.41 -25.34
N VAL A 78 -8.71 19.58 -24.70
CA VAL A 78 -9.84 20.51 -24.76
C VAL A 78 -9.67 21.25 -26.08
N VAL A 79 -10.49 20.92 -27.07
CA VAL A 79 -11.19 21.81 -28.02
C VAL A 79 -12.41 21.06 -28.52
#